data_AF-A0A3A0URS9-F1
#
_entry.id   AF-A0A3A0URS9-F1
#
_cell.length_a   1.000
_cell.length_b   1.000
_cell.length_c   1.000
_cell.angle_alpha   90.00
_cell.angle_beta   90.00
_cell.angle_gamma   90.00
#
_symmetry.space_group_name_H-M   'P 1'
#
loop_
_entity.id
_entity.type
_entity.pdbx_description
1 polymer ?
#
loop_
_entity_poly.entity_id
_entity_poly.type
_entity_poly.pdbx_seq_one_letter_code
_entity_poly.pdbx_strand_id
1 'polypeptide(L)'
;MKKLIFPLLALMLILAASGNNSSDDASKKDKKEKTYTQDSGKKVKIPKDPKRIVVLGATYAGGLKELDANIVGVANIVDDSKVLKDKFKDVDKVDAENVESVAKLKPDLIITYNT
;
A
#
# COMPACT_ATOMS: atom_id res chain seq x y z
N MET A 1 -23.27 6.72 55.60
CA MET A 1 -22.82 5.96 54.40
C MET A 1 -23.53 6.40 53.11
N LYS A 2 -23.76 7.71 52.88
CA LYS A 2 -24.43 8.24 51.66
C LYS A 2 -23.60 9.25 50.87
N LYS A 3 -22.44 9.68 51.41
CA LYS A 3 -21.56 10.68 50.78
C LYS A 3 -20.54 10.09 49.80
N LEU A 4 -20.43 8.76 49.73
CA LEU A 4 -19.54 8.03 48.82
C LEU A 4 -20.24 7.53 47.54
N ILE A 5 -21.58 7.65 47.46
CA ILE A 5 -22.37 7.17 46.30
C ILE A 5 -22.26 8.15 45.13
N PHE A 6 -22.12 9.45 45.42
CA PHE A 6 -22.05 10.49 44.40
C PHE A 6 -20.78 10.42 43.51
N PRO A 7 -19.55 10.18 44.04
CA PRO A 7 -18.38 10.03 43.18
C PRO A 7 -18.36 8.70 42.41
N LEU A 8 -18.99 7.64 42.93
CA LEU A 8 -19.05 6.33 42.26
C LEU A 8 -19.97 6.35 41.04
N LEU A 9 -21.10 7.07 41.12
CA LEU A 9 -22.04 7.21 40.00
C LEU A 9 -21.48 8.10 38.89
N ALA A 10 -20.72 9.15 39.23
CA ALA A 10 -20.04 10.01 38.26
C ALA A 10 -18.94 9.27 37.49
N LEU A 11 -18.22 8.35 38.14
CA LEU A 11 -17.19 7.55 37.48
C LEU A 11 -17.80 6.55 36.48
N MET A 12 -18.97 5.98 36.80
CA MET A 12 -19.67 5.01 35.94
C MET A 12 -20.23 5.64 34.65
N LEU A 13 -20.56 6.94 34.67
CA LEU A 13 -20.97 7.70 33.47
C LEU A 13 -19.81 7.97 32.49
N ILE A 14 -18.56 8.03 32.97
CA ILE A 14 -17.39 8.27 32.12
C ILE A 14 -16.96 6.98 31.39
N LEU A 15 -17.20 5.79 31.99
CA LEU A 15 -16.92 4.51 31.34
C LEU A 15 -17.90 4.19 30.19
N ALA A 16 -19.14 4.69 30.23
CA ALA A 16 -20.12 4.50 29.16
C ALA A 16 -19.86 5.36 27.91
N ALA A 17 -19.12 6.47 28.05
CA ALA A 17 -18.80 7.37 26.95
C ALA A 17 -17.56 6.95 26.13
N SER A 18 -16.86 5.89 26.55
CA SER A 18 -15.75 5.30 25.78
C SER A 18 -16.21 4.29 24.71
N GLY A 19 -17.52 4.12 24.53
CA GLY A 19 -18.10 3.40 23.38
C GLY A 19 -18.13 4.27 22.12
N ASN A 20 -16.99 4.82 21.70
CA ASN A 20 -16.91 5.61 20.47
C ASN A 20 -16.71 4.69 19.26
N ASN A 21 -17.82 4.37 18.60
CA ASN A 21 -17.99 4.04 17.18
C ASN A 21 -16.71 3.74 16.37
N SER A 22 -16.31 2.47 16.32
CA SER A 22 -15.30 1.96 15.38
C SER A 22 -15.88 1.70 13.97
N SER A 23 -16.98 2.35 13.58
CA SER A 23 -17.70 2.05 12.33
C SER A 23 -17.33 2.95 11.16
N ASP A 24 -16.60 4.06 11.39
CA ASP A 24 -16.33 5.06 10.34
C ASP A 24 -15.05 4.82 9.54
N ASP A 25 -14.17 3.91 9.96
CA ASP A 25 -12.92 3.65 9.24
C ASP A 25 -13.10 2.69 8.05
N ALA A 26 -14.08 1.77 8.14
CA ALA A 26 -14.39 0.83 7.07
C ALA A 26 -14.92 1.54 5.80
N SER A 27 -15.74 2.58 5.96
CA SER A 27 -16.37 3.29 4.83
C SER A 27 -15.41 4.19 4.04
N LYS A 28 -14.36 4.71 4.69
CA LYS A 28 -13.32 5.53 4.03
C LYS A 28 -12.30 4.67 3.29
N LYS A 29 -11.97 3.49 3.80
CA LYS A 29 -10.99 2.58 3.18
C LYS A 29 -11.48 2.08 1.81
N ASP A 30 -12.76 1.73 1.70
CA ASP A 30 -13.37 1.29 0.44
C ASP A 30 -13.43 2.39 -0.64
N LYS A 31 -13.29 3.68 -0.29
CA LYS A 31 -13.20 4.76 -1.29
C LYS A 31 -11.82 4.86 -1.95
N LYS A 32 -10.75 4.39 -1.29
CA LYS A 32 -9.35 4.53 -1.78
C LYS A 32 -8.83 3.33 -2.54
N GLU A 33 -9.48 2.17 -2.38
CA GLU A 33 -9.09 0.92 -3.02
C GLU A 33 -10.12 0.51 -4.09
N LYS A 34 -9.67 -0.26 -5.10
CA LYS A 34 -10.52 -0.95 -6.07
C LYS A 34 -10.16 -2.42 -6.12
N THR A 35 -11.15 -3.25 -6.42
CA THR A 35 -10.92 -4.68 -6.68
C THR A 35 -10.33 -4.86 -8.07
N TYR A 36 -9.24 -5.62 -8.16
CA TYR A 36 -8.63 -6.07 -9.41
C TYR A 36 -8.65 -7.60 -9.44
N THR A 37 -9.09 -8.17 -10.55
CA THR A 37 -9.05 -9.61 -10.79
C THR A 37 -7.74 -9.92 -11.51
N GLN A 38 -6.88 -10.71 -10.88
CA GLN A 38 -5.63 -11.18 -11.48
C GLN A 38 -5.89 -12.24 -12.55
N ASP A 39 -4.89 -12.52 -13.37
CA ASP A 39 -4.94 -13.56 -14.41
C ASP A 39 -5.26 -14.96 -13.84
N SER A 40 -4.89 -15.21 -12.58
CA SER A 40 -5.24 -16.45 -11.85
C SER A 40 -6.73 -16.54 -11.44
N GLY A 41 -7.52 -15.50 -11.70
CA GLY A 41 -8.91 -15.36 -11.22
C GLY A 41 -9.04 -14.86 -9.78
N LYS A 42 -7.93 -14.75 -9.03
CA LYS A 42 -7.94 -14.22 -7.66
C LYS A 42 -8.21 -12.71 -7.65
N LYS A 43 -9.06 -12.26 -6.73
CA LYS A 43 -9.36 -10.84 -6.52
C LYS A 43 -8.47 -10.24 -5.43
N VAL A 44 -7.89 -9.08 -5.71
CA VAL A 44 -7.09 -8.29 -4.76
C VAL A 44 -7.58 -6.85 -4.70
N LYS A 45 -7.42 -6.19 -3.56
CA LYS A 45 -7.65 -4.75 -3.44
C LYS A 45 -6.35 -4.02 -3.75
N ILE A 46 -6.41 -3.06 -4.67
CA ILE A 46 -5.28 -2.18 -5.02
C ILE A 46 -5.69 -0.71 -4.82
N PRO A 47 -4.75 0.22 -4.60
CA PRO A 47 -5.07 1.64 -4.59
C PRO A 47 -5.70 2.09 -5.91
N LYS A 48 -6.71 2.97 -5.86
CA LYS A 48 -7.28 3.59 -7.08
C LYS A 48 -6.27 4.48 -7.80
N ASP A 49 -5.35 5.07 -7.04
CA ASP A 49 -4.33 6.01 -7.50
C ASP A 49 -3.02 5.70 -6.74
N PRO A 50 -2.24 4.71 -7.21
CA PRO A 50 -1.01 4.27 -6.55
C PRO A 50 0.06 5.37 -6.55
N LYS A 51 0.66 5.61 -5.40
CA LYS A 51 1.66 6.66 -5.18
C LYS A 51 3.06 6.12 -5.01
N ARG A 52 3.27 4.84 -4.76
CA ARG A 52 4.59 4.25 -4.51
C ARG A 52 4.63 2.86 -5.14
N ILE A 53 4.92 2.82 -6.43
CA ILE A 53 4.92 1.58 -7.20
C ILE A 53 6.32 0.97 -7.21
N VAL A 54 6.43 -0.31 -6.88
CA VAL A 54 7.63 -1.11 -7.14
C VAL A 54 7.35 -2.09 -8.28
N VAL A 55 8.20 -2.08 -9.30
CA VAL A 55 8.05 -2.91 -10.50
C VAL A 55 9.17 -3.95 -10.56
N LEU A 56 8.88 -5.17 -10.12
CA LEU A 56 9.80 -6.31 -10.18
C LEU A 56 9.73 -7.01 -11.54
N GLY A 57 8.56 -7.02 -12.17
CA GLY A 57 8.39 -7.51 -13.54
C GLY A 57 8.89 -6.47 -14.55
N ALA A 58 10.15 -6.54 -14.95
CA ALA A 58 10.79 -5.58 -15.87
C ALA A 58 10.01 -5.34 -17.18
N THR A 59 9.28 -6.36 -17.68
CA THR A 59 8.38 -6.24 -18.84
C THR A 59 7.36 -5.11 -18.70
N TYR A 60 6.90 -4.82 -17.48
CA TYR A 60 5.88 -3.81 -17.21
C TYR A 60 6.46 -2.42 -16.96
N ALA A 61 7.76 -2.31 -16.68
CA ALA A 61 8.38 -1.07 -16.22
C ALA A 61 8.26 0.05 -17.27
N GLY A 62 8.66 -0.21 -18.52
CA GLY A 62 8.64 0.79 -19.58
C GLY A 62 7.25 1.38 -19.84
N GLY A 63 6.21 0.54 -19.88
CA GLY A 63 4.84 0.99 -20.09
C GLY A 63 4.31 1.84 -18.93
N LEU A 64 4.57 1.43 -17.69
CA LEU A 64 4.17 2.20 -16.51
C LEU A 64 4.89 3.55 -16.44
N LYS A 65 6.16 3.60 -16.83
CA LYS A 65 6.93 4.85 -16.91
C LYS A 65 6.36 5.80 -17.97
N GLU A 66 5.93 5.27 -19.11
CA GLU A 66 5.31 6.06 -20.19
C GLU A 66 3.94 6.64 -19.78
N LEU A 67 3.22 5.94 -18.91
CA LEU A 67 1.97 6.42 -18.29
C LEU A 67 2.19 7.37 -17.10
N ASP A 68 3.42 7.83 -16.90
CA ASP A 68 3.83 8.71 -15.79
C ASP A 68 3.50 8.14 -14.39
N ALA A 69 3.58 6.81 -14.25
CA ALA A 69 3.32 6.16 -12.98
C ALA A 69 4.43 6.48 -11.96
N ASN A 70 4.07 6.65 -10.69
CA ASN A 70 5.03 6.99 -9.64
C ASN A 70 5.81 5.74 -9.16
N ILE A 71 6.84 5.38 -9.91
CA ILE A 71 7.70 4.24 -9.65
C ILE A 71 8.82 4.65 -8.70
N VAL A 72 8.82 4.07 -7.50
CA VAL A 72 9.83 4.31 -6.45
C VAL A 72 10.90 3.23 -6.41
N GLY A 73 10.68 2.10 -7.09
CA GLY A 73 11.67 1.04 -7.22
C GLY A 73 11.42 0.17 -8.45
N VAL A 74 12.49 -0.30 -9.08
CA VAL A 74 12.44 -1.12 -10.30
C VAL A 74 13.47 -2.23 -10.24
N ALA A 75 13.15 -3.41 -10.79
CA ALA A 75 14.10 -4.52 -10.88
C ALA A 75 15.41 -4.08 -11.55
N ASN A 76 16.55 -4.46 -10.96
CA ASN A 76 17.89 -4.12 -11.44
C ASN A 76 18.14 -4.47 -12.93
N ILE A 77 17.52 -5.54 -13.45
CA ILE A 77 17.65 -6.01 -14.83
C ILE A 77 17.28 -4.95 -15.89
N VAL A 78 16.55 -3.88 -15.52
CA VAL A 78 16.27 -2.78 -16.47
C VAL A 78 17.53 -2.05 -16.95
N ASP A 79 18.62 -2.11 -16.20
CA ASP A 79 19.89 -1.45 -16.55
C ASP A 79 20.64 -2.16 -17.70
N ASP A 80 20.28 -3.42 -17.99
CA ASP A 80 20.82 -4.17 -19.14
C ASP A 80 20.20 -3.70 -20.47
N SER A 81 19.07 -3.00 -20.42
CA SER A 81 18.40 -2.46 -21.59
C SER A 81 18.95 -1.08 -21.97
N LYS A 82 19.42 -0.95 -23.21
CA LYS A 82 19.82 0.35 -23.79
C LYS A 82 18.68 1.39 -23.83
N VAL A 83 17.43 0.95 -23.74
CA VAL A 83 16.24 1.82 -23.80
C VAL A 83 15.74 2.18 -22.41
N LEU A 84 15.71 1.21 -21.48
CA LEU A 84 15.11 1.42 -20.16
C LEU A 84 16.07 2.04 -19.16
N LYS A 85 17.38 1.75 -19.27
CA LYS A 85 18.41 2.27 -18.35
C LYS A 85 18.28 3.78 -18.12
N ASP A 86 18.25 4.55 -19.20
CA ASP A 86 18.19 6.02 -19.12
C ASP A 86 16.85 6.52 -18.56
N LYS A 87 15.75 5.78 -18.82
CA LYS A 87 14.41 6.11 -18.29
C LYS A 87 14.30 5.88 -16.77
N PHE A 88 15.17 5.04 -16.20
CA PHE A 88 15.13 4.64 -14.79
C PHE A 88 16.37 5.02 -13.98
N LYS A 89 17.25 5.87 -14.50
CA LYS A 89 18.50 6.27 -13.82
C LYS A 89 18.28 6.86 -12.41
N ASP A 90 17.16 7.54 -12.19
CA ASP A 90 16.83 8.23 -10.93
C ASP A 90 15.85 7.42 -10.05
N VAL A 91 15.63 6.14 -10.37
CA VAL A 91 14.74 5.24 -9.63
C VAL A 91 15.56 4.16 -8.93
N ASP A 92 15.24 3.88 -7.66
CA ASP A 92 15.93 2.87 -6.87
C ASP A 92 15.90 1.50 -7.56
N LYS A 93 17.06 0.84 -7.59
CA LYS A 93 17.20 -0.51 -8.12
C LYS A 93 16.95 -1.51 -7.01
N VAL A 94 16.08 -2.47 -7.31
CA VAL A 94 15.63 -3.48 -6.37
C VAL A 94 16.04 -4.84 -6.90
N ASP A 95 16.64 -5.66 -6.05
CA ASP A 95 16.86 -7.06 -6.37
C ASP A 95 15.52 -7.79 -6.17
N ALA A 96 15.05 -8.48 -7.22
CA ALA A 96 13.77 -9.18 -7.20
C ALA A 96 13.74 -10.32 -6.17
N GLU A 97 14.91 -10.85 -5.77
CA GLU A 97 15.03 -11.89 -4.74
C GLU A 97 15.10 -11.32 -3.32
N ASN A 98 15.39 -10.01 -3.18
CA ASN A 98 15.50 -9.35 -1.89
C ASN A 98 14.20 -8.63 -1.49
N VAL A 99 13.31 -9.36 -0.84
CA VAL A 99 12.01 -8.82 -0.36
C VAL A 99 12.18 -7.66 0.64
N GLU A 100 13.24 -7.65 1.45
CA GLU A 100 13.48 -6.57 2.42
C GLU A 100 13.77 -5.24 1.71
N SER A 101 14.47 -5.29 0.57
CA SER A 101 14.74 -4.11 -0.24
C SER A 101 13.45 -3.48 -0.79
N VAL A 102 12.48 -4.31 -1.20
CA VAL A 102 11.13 -3.86 -1.58
C VAL A 102 10.41 -3.23 -0.38
N ALA A 103 10.44 -3.89 0.78
CA ALA A 103 9.75 -3.43 1.99
C ALA A 103 10.27 -2.07 2.48
N LYS A 104 11.58 -1.82 2.39
CA LYS A 104 12.22 -0.55 2.77
C LYS A 104 11.67 0.64 1.99
N LEU A 105 11.26 0.43 0.74
CA LEU A 105 10.66 1.45 -0.12
C LEU A 105 9.21 1.77 0.25
N LYS A 106 8.59 1.01 1.15
CA LYS A 106 7.19 1.18 1.60
C LYS A 106 6.23 1.38 0.41
N PRO A 107 6.17 0.43 -0.55
CA PRO A 107 5.28 0.54 -1.70
C PRO A 107 3.81 0.41 -1.29
N ASP A 108 2.94 1.00 -2.10
CA ASP A 108 1.48 0.79 -2.04
C ASP A 108 0.94 -0.09 -3.19
N LEU A 109 1.79 -0.39 -4.18
CA LEU A 109 1.55 -1.36 -5.23
C LEU A 109 2.87 -2.04 -5.64
N ILE A 110 2.85 -3.37 -5.75
CA ILE A 110 3.98 -4.16 -6.25
C ILE A 110 3.50 -4.92 -7.49
N ILE A 111 4.28 -4.86 -8.58
CA ILE A 111 4.00 -5.56 -9.83
C ILE A 111 5.11 -6.57 -10.12
N THR A 112 4.73 -7.83 -10.28
CA THR A 112 5.65 -8.96 -10.46
C THR A 112 5.04 -10.03 -11.37
N TYR A 113 5.81 -11.07 -11.67
CA TYR A 113 5.35 -12.22 -12.44
C TYR A 113 4.55 -13.20 -11.56
N ASN A 114 3.65 -13.94 -12.21
CA ASN A 114 3.08 -15.17 -11.68
C ASN A 114 4.12 -16.30 -11.88
N THR A 115 4.48 -16.98 -10.80
CA THR A 115 5.28 -18.23 -10.81
C THR A 115 4.45 -19.38 -10.31
#